data_AF-A0A1F5ARH5-F1
#
_entry.id   AF-A0A1F5ARH5-F1
#
_cell.length_a   1.000
_cell.length_b   1.000
_cell.length_c   1.000
_cell.angle_alpha   90.00
_cell.angle_beta   90.00
_cell.angle_gamma   90.00
#
_symmetry.space_group_name_H-M   'P 1'
#
loop_
_entity.id
_entity.type
_entity.pdbx_description
1 polymer ?
#
loop_
_entity_poly.entity_id
_entity_poly.type
_entity_poly.pdbx_seq_one_letter_code
_entity_poly.pdbx_strand_id
1 'polypeptide(L)'
;MPALDKKKRRSQYVKARLGQLLGWQETFDAALDINALISKDFDILKINRAGYENLGKKPEELLGKKCYQVVHGLDSPIQGCPCTMTLKTKSAGQGEIRDHGRNYIVTASPILDEKNEIVAFAHTIKDITDRVQAEAALKDAYDKMEMKVEARTADLMTANTQLRREVKERRQAEKALRKTERGLHKQKSELAQKNIALREIIAQIGLEKQRLKEEIRVNIETLVFPILERMKKDQDSTEYVRLLRHHLEYLASSYGIKISEGSQKLTPKEMEICGMVKAALTNKDIATLLNVSSQTVEWHRKRIRQKLGLANRGINLSAYLRDL
;
A
#
# COMPACT_ATOMS: atom_id res chain seq x y z
N MET A 1 -13.72 107.16 -25.25
CA MET A 1 -14.25 105.89 -24.70
C MET A 1 -13.17 104.92 -24.11
N PRO A 2 -12.26 105.30 -23.19
CA PRO A 2 -11.25 104.35 -22.63
C PRO A 2 -11.58 103.81 -21.22
N ALA A 3 -12.53 104.42 -20.50
CA ALA A 3 -12.80 104.10 -19.09
C ALA A 3 -13.69 102.85 -18.89
N LEU A 4 -14.53 102.52 -19.88
CA LEU A 4 -15.43 101.36 -19.84
C LEU A 4 -14.67 100.02 -20.00
N ASP A 5 -13.53 100.02 -20.68
CA ASP A 5 -12.73 98.82 -20.97
C ASP A 5 -11.87 98.35 -19.77
N LYS A 6 -11.32 99.30 -18.98
CA LYS A 6 -10.61 98.99 -17.73
C LYS A 6 -11.53 98.36 -16.66
N LYS A 7 -12.80 98.76 -16.61
CA LYS A 7 -13.78 98.26 -15.61
C LYS A 7 -14.22 96.83 -15.94
N LYS A 8 -14.42 96.51 -17.22
CA LYS A 8 -14.70 95.14 -17.71
C LYS A 8 -13.51 94.20 -17.49
N ARG A 9 -12.28 94.61 -17.84
CA ARG A 9 -11.05 93.83 -17.58
C ARG A 9 -10.82 93.57 -16.10
N ARG A 10 -11.02 94.56 -15.23
CA ARG A 10 -10.91 94.39 -13.77
C ARG A 10 -11.97 93.44 -13.22
N SER A 11 -13.20 93.50 -13.74
CA SER A 11 -14.29 92.58 -13.35
C SER A 11 -14.04 91.13 -13.82
N GLN A 12 -13.54 90.93 -15.04
CA GLN A 12 -13.14 89.61 -15.54
C GLN A 12 -11.95 89.02 -14.77
N TYR A 13 -10.94 89.83 -14.44
CA TYR A 13 -9.79 89.40 -13.64
C TYR A 13 -10.21 89.01 -12.22
N VAL A 14 -11.10 89.79 -11.60
CA VAL A 14 -11.67 89.46 -10.28
C VAL A 14 -12.49 88.18 -10.36
N LYS A 15 -13.35 87.97 -11.39
CA LYS A 15 -14.10 86.73 -11.58
C LYS A 15 -13.21 85.51 -11.85
N ALA A 16 -12.16 85.64 -12.66
CA ALA A 16 -11.23 84.55 -12.95
C ALA A 16 -10.41 84.15 -11.70
N ARG A 17 -9.95 85.15 -10.94
CA ARG A 17 -9.25 84.94 -9.67
C ARG A 17 -10.16 84.37 -8.59
N LEU A 18 -11.42 84.81 -8.52
CA LEU A 18 -12.46 84.21 -7.66
C LEU A 18 -12.76 82.77 -8.07
N GLY A 19 -12.86 82.47 -9.37
CA GLY A 19 -13.08 81.10 -9.86
C GLY A 19 -11.91 80.17 -9.55
N GLN A 20 -10.65 80.64 -9.65
CA GLN A 20 -9.47 79.90 -9.23
C GLN A 20 -9.41 79.71 -7.70
N LEU A 21 -9.79 80.72 -6.91
CA LEU A 21 -9.86 80.64 -5.44
C LEU A 21 -10.99 79.72 -4.94
N LEU A 22 -12.15 79.77 -5.59
CA LEU A 22 -13.30 78.90 -5.29
C LEU A 22 -12.98 77.44 -5.64
N GLY A 23 -12.43 77.18 -6.83
CA GLY A 23 -12.00 75.84 -7.24
C GLY A 23 -10.88 75.26 -6.36
N TRP A 24 -9.99 76.11 -5.82
CA TRP A 24 -8.96 75.67 -4.88
C TRP A 24 -9.56 75.28 -3.51
N GLN A 25 -10.51 76.06 -2.98
CA GLN A 25 -11.15 75.75 -1.71
C GLN A 25 -11.98 74.46 -1.80
N GLU A 26 -12.75 74.31 -2.87
CA GLU A 26 -13.57 73.12 -3.10
C GLU A 26 -12.74 71.86 -3.27
N THR A 27 -11.61 71.93 -4.00
CA THR A 27 -10.72 70.78 -4.16
C THR A 27 -9.99 70.42 -2.86
N PHE A 28 -9.60 71.42 -2.07
CA PHE A 28 -9.00 71.21 -0.75
C PHE A 28 -9.98 70.57 0.24
N ASP A 29 -11.25 71.03 0.27
CA ASP A 29 -12.32 70.48 1.11
C ASP A 29 -12.86 69.13 0.62
N ALA A 30 -12.72 68.80 -0.67
CA ALA A 30 -13.12 67.51 -1.22
C ALA A 30 -12.12 66.37 -0.89
N ALA A 31 -10.90 66.70 -0.48
CA ALA A 31 -9.91 65.70 -0.09
C ALA A 31 -10.37 64.94 1.16
N LEU A 32 -10.32 63.61 1.09
CA LEU A 32 -10.74 62.71 2.18
C LEU A 32 -9.73 62.67 3.33
N ASP A 33 -8.44 62.83 3.01
CA ASP A 33 -7.38 62.95 4.01
C ASP A 33 -7.42 64.34 4.65
N ILE A 34 -7.01 64.43 5.92
CA ILE A 34 -6.93 65.70 6.62
C ILE A 34 -5.77 66.48 6.02
N ASN A 35 -6.07 67.64 5.46
CA ASN A 35 -5.07 68.56 4.93
C ASN A 35 -5.12 69.88 5.70
N ALA A 36 -3.94 70.36 6.10
CA ALA A 36 -3.80 71.62 6.80
C ALA A 36 -2.60 72.42 6.27
N LEU A 37 -2.74 73.73 6.27
CA LEU A 37 -1.63 74.65 6.08
C LEU A 37 -1.20 75.14 7.47
N ILE A 38 0.05 74.91 7.82
CA ILE A 38 0.58 75.26 9.15
C ILE A 38 1.71 76.28 8.98
N SER A 39 1.73 77.37 9.77
CA SER A 39 2.80 78.36 9.71
C SER A 39 4.14 77.76 10.19
N LYS A 40 5.27 78.43 9.88
CA LYS A 40 6.58 78.07 10.45
C LYS A 40 6.59 78.08 11.99
N ASP A 41 5.68 78.84 12.60
CA ASP A 41 5.49 78.96 14.05
C ASP A 41 4.43 77.97 14.58
N PHE A 42 4.00 77.00 13.77
CA PHE A 42 3.05 75.92 14.09
C PHE A 42 1.57 76.35 14.22
N ASP A 43 1.21 77.54 13.73
CA ASP A 43 -0.20 77.99 13.72
C ASP A 43 -0.97 77.37 12.56
N ILE A 44 -2.20 76.90 12.81
CA ILE A 44 -3.08 76.40 11.76
C ILE A 44 -3.58 77.60 10.93
N LEU A 45 -3.02 77.77 9.73
CA LEU A 45 -3.45 78.79 8.77
C LEU A 45 -4.68 78.35 8.01
N LYS A 46 -4.82 77.05 7.76
CA LYS A 46 -5.95 76.47 7.06
C LYS A 46 -6.12 75.00 7.39
N ILE A 47 -7.33 74.48 7.34
CA ILE A 47 -7.64 73.06 7.49
C ILE A 47 -8.88 72.73 6.65
N ASN A 48 -8.88 71.56 6.01
CA ASN A 48 -9.97 71.13 5.15
C ASN A 48 -11.12 70.51 5.94
N ARG A 49 -12.22 70.20 5.24
CA ARG A 49 -13.40 69.50 5.78
C ARG A 49 -13.09 68.27 6.60
N ALA A 50 -12.31 67.35 6.02
CA ALA A 50 -11.90 66.14 6.72
C ALA A 50 -11.23 66.45 8.07
N GLY A 51 -10.43 67.53 8.15
CA GLY A 51 -9.74 67.91 9.38
C GLY A 51 -10.65 68.41 10.51
N TYR A 52 -11.57 69.33 10.23
CA TYR A 52 -12.45 69.84 11.28
C TYR A 52 -13.54 68.83 11.69
N GLU A 53 -14.00 67.99 10.77
CA GLU A 53 -14.94 66.90 11.07
C GLU A 53 -14.27 65.83 11.95
N ASN A 54 -13.05 65.38 11.61
CA ASN A 54 -12.32 64.40 12.42
C ASN A 54 -11.93 64.94 13.80
N LEU A 55 -11.62 66.23 13.92
CA LEU A 55 -11.32 66.86 15.21
C LEU A 55 -12.56 67.22 16.02
N GLY A 56 -13.77 67.10 15.45
CA GLY A 56 -15.03 67.43 16.10
C GLY A 56 -15.14 68.91 16.52
N LYS A 57 -14.44 69.81 15.82
CA LYS A 57 -14.31 71.23 16.16
C LYS A 57 -14.75 72.10 14.99
N LYS A 58 -15.19 73.33 15.27
CA LYS A 58 -15.53 74.27 14.19
C LYS A 58 -14.25 74.92 13.61
N PRO A 59 -14.22 75.30 12.32
CA PRO A 59 -13.05 75.93 11.72
C PRO A 59 -12.52 77.14 12.51
N GLU A 60 -13.42 77.97 13.05
CA GLU A 60 -13.07 79.18 13.81
C GLU A 60 -12.35 78.85 15.13
N GLU A 61 -12.54 77.64 15.66
CA GLU A 61 -11.87 77.16 16.86
C GLU A 61 -10.49 76.57 16.57
N LEU A 62 -10.13 76.40 15.30
CA LEU A 62 -8.90 75.75 14.84
C LEU A 62 -7.92 76.77 14.27
N LEU A 63 -8.41 77.73 13.48
CA LEU A 63 -7.57 78.72 12.80
C LEU A 63 -6.83 79.61 13.78
N GLY A 64 -5.52 79.81 13.53
CA GLY A 64 -4.63 80.62 14.35
C GLY A 64 -4.16 79.96 15.65
N LYS A 65 -4.67 78.76 16.00
CA LYS A 65 -4.17 78.00 17.15
C LYS A 65 -2.98 77.14 16.77
N LYS A 66 -2.16 76.77 17.77
CA LYS A 66 -1.03 75.87 17.55
C LYS A 66 -1.51 74.45 17.24
N CYS A 67 -0.96 73.83 16.21
CA CYS A 67 -1.37 72.50 15.77
C CYS A 67 -1.22 71.44 16.88
N TYR A 68 -0.14 71.50 17.65
CA TYR A 68 0.14 70.55 18.74
C TYR A 68 -0.81 70.71 19.93
N GLN A 69 -1.33 71.92 20.20
CA GLN A 69 -2.36 72.14 21.22
C GLN A 69 -3.70 71.57 20.79
N VAL A 70 -4.05 71.76 19.53
CA VAL A 70 -5.36 71.36 19.01
C VAL A 70 -5.45 69.86 18.76
N VAL A 71 -4.40 69.27 18.21
CA VAL A 71 -4.36 67.86 17.77
C VAL A 71 -3.84 66.94 18.86
N HIS A 72 -2.84 67.37 19.64
CA HIS A 72 -2.19 66.52 20.65
C HIS A 72 -2.47 66.96 22.09
N GLY A 73 -3.11 68.12 22.32
CA GLY A 73 -3.35 68.64 23.67
C GLY A 73 -2.07 69.00 24.44
N LEU A 74 -0.97 69.25 23.73
CA LEU A 74 0.33 69.57 24.32
C LEU A 74 0.64 71.06 24.22
N ASP A 75 1.59 71.53 25.01
CA ASP A 75 2.11 72.91 24.94
C ASP A 75 3.37 73.04 24.07
N SER A 76 3.85 71.93 23.50
CA SER A 76 4.97 71.92 22.56
C SER A 76 4.82 70.84 21.49
N PRO A 77 5.55 70.94 20.36
CA PRO A 77 5.51 69.92 19.30
C PRO A 77 5.92 68.54 19.83
N ILE A 78 5.24 67.49 19.35
CA ILE A 78 5.58 66.10 19.71
C ILE A 78 7.01 65.73 19.31
N GLN A 79 7.61 64.80 20.04
CA GLN A 79 8.87 64.19 19.64
C GLN A 79 8.70 63.52 18.27
N GLY A 80 9.56 63.86 17.31
CA GLY A 80 9.43 63.37 15.94
C GLY A 80 8.35 64.07 15.10
N CYS A 81 7.88 65.26 15.50
CA CYS A 81 6.92 66.05 14.72
C CYS A 81 7.39 66.26 13.27
N PRO A 82 6.58 65.89 12.26
CA PRO A 82 6.91 66.10 10.85
C PRO A 82 7.20 67.56 10.50
N CYS A 83 6.49 68.51 11.10
CA CYS A 83 6.76 69.95 10.92
C CYS A 83 8.15 70.33 11.47
N THR A 84 8.53 69.84 12.66
CA THR A 84 9.86 70.11 13.24
C THR A 84 10.99 69.45 12.46
N MET A 85 10.78 68.24 11.92
CA MET A 85 11.75 67.58 11.04
C MET A 85 11.93 68.40 9.75
N THR A 86 10.82 68.79 9.13
CA THR A 86 10.82 69.61 7.91
C THR A 86 11.49 70.96 8.11
N LEU A 87 11.25 71.60 9.27
CA LEU A 87 11.89 72.87 9.63
C LEU A 87 13.43 72.74 9.72
N LYS A 88 13.94 71.60 10.19
CA LYS A 88 15.38 71.33 10.30
C LYS A 88 16.01 70.95 8.97
N THR A 89 15.32 70.18 8.12
CA THR A 89 15.89 69.61 6.89
C THR A 89 15.58 70.41 5.62
N LYS A 90 14.62 71.35 5.68
CA LYS A 90 14.00 71.99 4.51
C LYS A 90 13.47 70.99 3.46
N SER A 91 13.21 69.75 3.87
CA SER A 91 12.70 68.65 3.03
C SER A 91 11.50 68.01 3.70
N ALA A 92 10.63 67.35 2.92
CA ALA A 92 9.41 66.76 3.47
C ALA A 92 9.74 65.77 4.59
N GLY A 93 9.15 66.00 5.77
CA GLY A 93 9.22 65.11 6.92
C GLY A 93 7.98 64.23 6.98
N GLN A 94 8.15 62.96 7.36
CA GLN A 94 7.04 62.02 7.50
C GLN A 94 7.20 61.21 8.80
N GLY A 95 6.08 60.90 9.44
CA GLY A 95 6.04 60.03 10.61
C GLY A 95 4.74 59.25 10.71
N GLU A 96 4.81 58.04 11.25
CA GLU A 96 3.63 57.26 11.62
C GLU A 96 3.26 57.58 13.07
N ILE A 97 1.99 57.92 13.28
CA ILE A 97 1.46 58.27 14.59
C ILE A 97 0.32 57.32 14.89
N ARG A 98 0.39 56.67 16.05
CA ARG A 98 -0.70 55.86 16.56
C ARG A 98 -1.49 56.66 17.58
N ASP A 99 -2.79 56.81 17.35
CA ASP A 99 -3.67 57.58 18.21
C ASP A 99 -5.04 56.90 18.36
N HIS A 100 -5.49 56.71 19.60
CA HIS A 100 -6.80 56.13 19.94
C HIS A 100 -7.15 54.83 19.17
N GLY A 101 -6.14 53.98 18.92
CA GLY A 101 -6.31 52.70 18.21
C GLY A 101 -6.28 52.80 16.68
N ARG A 102 -6.14 54.00 16.12
CA ARG A 102 -5.92 54.24 14.69
C ARG A 102 -4.46 54.52 14.40
N ASN A 103 -4.04 54.20 13.17
CA ASN A 103 -2.70 54.51 12.67
C ASN A 103 -2.82 55.58 11.61
N TYR A 104 -2.03 56.65 11.75
CA TYR A 104 -1.97 57.74 10.79
C TYR A 104 -0.57 57.85 10.23
N ILE A 105 -0.49 58.17 8.95
CA ILE A 105 0.74 58.65 8.35
C ILE A 105 0.64 60.16 8.18
N VAL A 106 1.58 60.88 8.79
CA VAL A 106 1.59 62.33 8.82
C VAL A 106 2.78 62.83 8.03
N THR A 107 2.50 63.64 7.03
CA THR A 107 3.52 64.24 6.16
C THR A 107 3.45 65.76 6.27
N ALA A 108 4.60 66.39 6.43
CA ALA A 108 4.78 67.84 6.35
C ALA A 108 5.72 68.16 5.19
N SER A 109 5.25 68.93 4.23
CA SER A 109 6.05 69.40 3.10
C SER A 109 6.30 70.91 3.22
N PRO A 110 7.54 71.39 3.05
CA PRO A 110 7.83 72.81 3.20
C PRO A 110 7.27 73.61 2.03
N ILE A 111 6.67 74.76 2.34
CA ILE A 111 6.34 75.80 1.37
C ILE A 111 7.36 76.92 1.57
N LEU A 112 8.08 77.22 0.49
CA LEU A 112 9.22 78.12 0.50
C LEU A 112 8.85 79.46 -0.15
N ASP A 113 9.43 80.54 0.33
CA ASP A 113 9.39 81.84 -0.33
C ASP A 113 10.48 82.00 -1.41
N GLU A 114 10.52 83.16 -2.06
CA GLU A 114 11.51 83.52 -3.08
C GLU A 114 12.96 83.54 -2.54
N LYS A 115 13.13 83.59 -1.21
CA LYS A 115 14.44 83.55 -0.53
C LYS A 115 14.80 82.14 -0.04
N ASN A 116 14.03 81.13 -0.43
CA ASN A 116 14.21 79.74 -0.02
C ASN A 116 14.05 79.52 1.50
N GLU A 117 13.26 80.37 2.15
CA GLU A 117 12.90 80.25 3.56
C GLU A 117 11.50 79.65 3.73
N ILE A 118 11.34 78.82 4.76
CA ILE A 118 10.07 78.15 5.04
C ILE A 118 9.07 79.19 5.56
N VAL A 119 7.97 79.35 4.85
CA VAL A 119 6.85 80.20 5.26
C VAL A 119 5.71 79.41 5.88
N ALA A 120 5.50 78.18 5.42
CA ALA A 120 4.46 77.29 5.90
C ALA A 120 4.80 75.83 5.59
N PHE A 121 4.00 74.92 6.15
CA PHE A 121 4.00 73.50 5.87
C PHE A 121 2.65 73.11 5.25
N ALA A 122 2.68 72.42 4.12
CA ALA A 122 1.56 71.62 3.67
C ALA A 122 1.54 70.32 4.48
N HIS A 123 0.55 70.17 5.34
CA HIS A 123 0.43 69.05 6.26
C HIS A 123 -0.69 68.13 5.80
N THR A 124 -0.40 66.84 5.70
CA THR A 124 -1.39 65.80 5.36
C THR A 124 -1.36 64.73 6.44
N ILE A 125 -2.53 64.37 6.96
CA ILE A 125 -2.72 63.27 7.90
C ILE A 125 -3.68 62.29 7.24
N LYS A 126 -3.16 61.10 6.95
CA LYS A 126 -3.90 60.02 6.29
C LYS A 126 -4.08 58.86 7.24
N ASP A 127 -5.31 58.39 7.39
CA ASP A 127 -5.60 57.17 8.14
C ASP A 127 -5.10 55.95 7.34
N ILE A 128 -4.24 55.16 7.97
CA ILE A 128 -3.66 53.93 7.42
C ILE A 128 -4.05 52.71 8.26
N THR A 129 -5.06 52.82 9.13
CA THR A 129 -5.49 51.75 10.02
C THR A 129 -5.85 50.48 9.25
N ASP A 130 -6.69 50.61 8.22
CA ASP A 130 -7.11 49.48 7.39
C ASP A 130 -5.91 48.80 6.70
N ARG A 131 -4.94 49.60 6.23
CA ARG A 131 -3.70 49.09 5.63
C ARG A 131 -2.89 48.29 6.64
N VAL A 132 -2.62 48.84 7.82
CA VAL A 132 -1.84 48.18 8.86
C VAL A 132 -2.53 46.90 9.35
N GLN A 133 -3.86 46.91 9.50
CA GLN A 133 -4.63 45.73 9.87
C GLN A 133 -4.61 44.65 8.78
N ALA A 134 -4.76 45.03 7.51
CA ALA A 134 -4.68 44.11 6.39
C ALA A 134 -3.29 43.48 6.25
N GLU A 135 -2.22 44.28 6.41
CA GLU A 135 -0.83 43.80 6.41
C GLU A 135 -0.58 42.80 7.55
N ALA A 136 -1.07 43.10 8.76
CA ALA A 136 -0.95 42.19 9.90
C ALA A 136 -1.74 40.88 9.71
N ALA A 137 -2.98 40.96 9.20
CA ALA A 137 -3.81 39.79 8.92
C ALA A 137 -3.20 38.92 7.79
N LEU A 138 -2.63 39.55 6.76
CA LEU A 138 -1.94 38.83 5.69
C LEU A 138 -0.71 38.10 6.22
N LYS A 139 0.08 38.75 7.08
CA LYS A 139 1.24 38.12 7.71
C LYS A 139 0.84 36.92 8.57
N ASP A 140 -0.16 37.07 9.43
CA ASP A 140 -0.66 35.95 10.25
C ASP A 140 -1.22 34.80 9.40
N ALA A 141 -1.91 35.10 8.29
CA ALA A 141 -2.38 34.09 7.36
C ALA A 141 -1.22 33.36 6.65
N TYR A 142 -0.18 34.11 6.25
CA TYR A 142 1.03 33.55 5.64
C TYR A 142 1.76 32.62 6.61
N ASP A 143 2.04 33.07 7.82
CA ASP A 143 2.72 32.27 8.86
C ASP A 143 1.94 30.98 9.16
N LYS A 144 0.61 31.07 9.29
CA LYS A 144 -0.26 29.89 9.48
C LYS A 144 -0.25 28.95 8.27
N MET A 145 -0.19 29.49 7.06
CA MET A 145 -0.14 28.69 5.84
C MET A 145 1.20 27.96 5.73
N GLU A 146 2.31 28.65 6.03
CA GLU A 146 3.65 28.08 6.02
C GLU A 146 3.76 26.92 7.02
N MET A 147 3.33 27.11 8.26
CA MET A 147 3.28 26.03 9.27
C MET A 147 2.46 24.82 8.79
N LYS A 148 1.32 25.05 8.13
CA LYS A 148 0.48 23.96 7.59
C LYS A 148 1.17 23.24 6.44
N VAL A 149 1.86 23.97 5.56
CA VAL A 149 2.61 23.40 4.44
C VAL A 149 3.75 22.52 4.97
N GLU A 150 4.51 23.00 5.95
CA GLU A 150 5.58 22.23 6.59
C GLU A 150 5.06 20.94 7.23
N ALA A 151 4.02 21.04 8.07
CA ALA A 151 3.42 19.89 8.73
C ALA A 151 2.90 18.85 7.71
N ARG A 152 2.15 19.30 6.69
CA ARG A 152 1.66 18.42 5.62
C ARG A 152 2.78 17.79 4.80
N THR A 153 3.86 18.53 4.56
CA THR A 153 5.00 18.02 3.80
C THR A 153 5.72 16.91 4.59
N ALA A 154 5.89 17.09 5.91
CA ALA A 154 6.46 16.07 6.78
C ALA A 154 5.59 14.79 6.82
N ASP A 155 4.27 14.94 6.96
CA ASP A 155 3.32 13.82 6.90
C ASP A 155 3.40 13.08 5.57
N LEU A 156 3.41 13.83 4.44
CA LEU A 156 3.49 13.26 3.10
C LEU A 156 4.82 12.54 2.85
N MET A 157 5.94 13.09 3.34
CA MET A 157 7.24 12.41 3.24
C MET A 157 7.24 11.10 4.02
N THR A 158 6.65 11.07 5.22
CA THR A 158 6.52 9.87 6.03
C THR A 158 5.64 8.82 5.33
N ALA A 159 4.48 9.22 4.82
CA ALA A 159 3.59 8.32 4.07
C ALA A 159 4.27 7.79 2.79
N ASN A 160 5.00 8.65 2.06
CA ASN A 160 5.68 8.26 0.82
C ASN A 160 6.80 7.24 1.09
N THR A 161 7.60 7.44 2.14
CA THR A 161 8.64 6.48 2.52
C THR A 161 8.07 5.13 2.93
N GLN A 162 6.97 5.12 3.69
CA GLN A 162 6.27 3.90 4.05
C GLN A 162 5.71 3.17 2.82
N LEU A 163 5.02 3.87 1.92
CA LEU A 163 4.49 3.28 0.68
C LEU A 163 5.59 2.70 -0.21
N ARG A 164 6.74 3.39 -0.32
CA ARG A 164 7.90 2.87 -1.07
C ARG A 164 8.44 1.57 -0.46
N ARG A 165 8.45 1.45 0.87
CA ARG A 165 8.85 0.22 1.57
C ARG A 165 7.87 -0.92 1.27
N GLU A 166 6.58 -0.69 1.42
CA GLU A 166 5.53 -1.68 1.17
C GLU A 166 5.53 -2.17 -0.29
N VAL A 167 5.70 -1.25 -1.25
CA VAL A 167 5.82 -1.61 -2.68
C VAL A 167 7.04 -2.50 -2.94
N LYS A 168 8.18 -2.21 -2.28
CA LYS A 168 9.40 -3.02 -2.41
C LYS A 168 9.19 -4.43 -1.85
N GLU A 169 8.60 -4.54 -0.65
CA GLU A 169 8.30 -5.83 -0.01
C GLU A 169 7.31 -6.65 -0.85
N ARG A 170 6.23 -6.03 -1.33
CA ARG A 170 5.23 -6.70 -2.18
C ARG A 170 5.85 -7.22 -3.48
N ARG A 171 6.71 -6.44 -4.13
CA ARG A 171 7.42 -6.90 -5.35
C ARG A 171 8.36 -8.07 -5.09
N GLN A 172 9.02 -8.11 -3.93
CA GLN A 172 9.88 -9.25 -3.56
C GLN A 172 9.05 -10.51 -3.30
N ALA A 173 7.95 -10.38 -2.55
CA ALA A 173 7.02 -11.48 -2.28
C ALA A 173 6.41 -12.03 -3.58
N GLU A 174 5.99 -11.16 -4.50
CA GLU A 174 5.42 -11.57 -5.79
C GLU A 174 6.44 -12.35 -6.65
N LYS A 175 7.70 -11.89 -6.69
CA LYS A 175 8.77 -12.62 -7.40
C LYS A 175 9.04 -13.99 -6.78
N ALA A 176 9.07 -14.09 -5.45
CA ALA A 176 9.25 -15.35 -4.75
C ALA A 176 8.09 -16.32 -5.04
N LEU A 177 6.85 -15.83 -4.96
CA LEU A 177 5.64 -16.59 -5.25
C LEU A 177 5.67 -17.15 -6.68
N ARG A 178 5.99 -16.30 -7.67
CA ARG A 178 6.09 -16.72 -9.07
C ARG A 178 7.15 -17.81 -9.29
N LYS A 179 8.26 -17.78 -8.54
CA LYS A 179 9.29 -18.83 -8.60
C LYS A 179 8.76 -20.14 -8.01
N THR A 180 8.07 -20.08 -6.87
CA THR A 180 7.47 -21.26 -6.24
C THR A 180 6.37 -21.88 -7.09
N GLU A 181 5.50 -21.08 -7.72
CA GLU A 181 4.44 -21.55 -8.62
C GLU A 181 5.00 -22.29 -9.83
N ARG A 182 6.07 -21.75 -10.45
CA ARG A 182 6.75 -22.43 -11.56
C ARG A 182 7.36 -23.76 -11.12
N GLY A 183 7.97 -23.80 -9.94
CA GLY A 183 8.52 -25.03 -9.36
C GLY A 183 7.43 -26.08 -9.13
N LEU A 184 6.31 -25.67 -8.52
CA LEU A 184 5.17 -26.54 -8.25
C LEU A 184 4.54 -27.07 -9.54
N HIS A 185 4.41 -26.23 -10.57
CA HIS A 185 3.89 -26.65 -11.87
C HIS A 185 4.79 -27.71 -12.52
N LYS A 186 6.11 -27.53 -12.45
CA LYS A 186 7.08 -28.53 -12.93
C LYS A 186 6.95 -29.86 -12.17
N GLN A 187 6.94 -29.82 -10.84
CA GLN A 187 6.77 -31.01 -10.01
C GLN A 187 5.45 -31.74 -10.28
N LYS A 188 4.35 -31.00 -10.47
CA LYS A 188 3.05 -31.56 -10.83
C LYS A 188 3.09 -32.29 -12.17
N SER A 189 3.77 -31.73 -13.17
CA SER A 189 3.95 -32.37 -14.48
C SER A 189 4.80 -33.64 -14.38
N GLU A 190 5.93 -33.59 -13.66
CA GLU A 190 6.79 -34.76 -13.42
C GLU A 190 6.04 -35.88 -12.69
N LEU A 191 5.24 -35.54 -11.67
CA LEU A 191 4.39 -36.50 -10.96
C LEU A 191 3.34 -37.11 -11.88
N ALA A 192 2.70 -36.30 -12.74
CA ALA A 192 1.73 -36.79 -13.71
C ALA A 192 2.38 -37.79 -14.69
N GLN A 193 3.58 -37.49 -15.20
CA GLN A 193 4.34 -38.40 -16.08
C GLN A 193 4.72 -39.70 -15.37
N LYS A 194 5.24 -39.63 -14.13
CA LYS A 194 5.58 -40.82 -13.33
C LYS A 194 4.35 -41.69 -13.07
N ASN A 195 3.20 -41.10 -12.78
CA ASN A 195 1.95 -41.83 -12.58
C ASN A 195 1.49 -42.55 -13.86
N ILE A 196 1.64 -41.93 -15.03
CA ILE A 196 1.33 -42.57 -16.31
C ILE A 196 2.25 -43.78 -16.52
N ALA A 197 3.56 -43.60 -16.38
CA ALA A 197 4.53 -44.69 -16.54
C ALA A 197 4.28 -45.84 -15.56
N LEU A 198 3.97 -45.54 -14.29
CA LEU A 198 3.66 -46.55 -13.29
C LEU A 198 2.41 -47.36 -13.67
N ARG A 199 1.35 -46.70 -14.15
CA ARG A 199 0.13 -47.37 -14.60
C ARG A 199 0.40 -48.30 -15.77
N GLU A 200 1.23 -47.88 -16.72
CA GLU A 200 1.62 -48.71 -17.86
C GLU A 200 2.41 -49.96 -17.42
N ILE A 201 3.38 -49.79 -16.52
CA ILE A 201 4.14 -50.91 -15.95
C ILE A 201 3.22 -51.89 -15.21
N ILE A 202 2.27 -51.38 -14.41
CA ILE A 202 1.29 -52.22 -13.70
C ILE A 202 0.43 -53.01 -14.70
N ALA A 203 -0.02 -52.36 -15.78
CA ALA A 203 -0.78 -53.04 -16.83
C ALA A 203 0.05 -54.14 -17.50
N GLN A 204 1.32 -53.87 -17.83
CA GLN A 204 2.23 -54.85 -18.43
C GLN A 204 2.47 -56.05 -17.50
N ILE A 205 2.74 -55.83 -16.21
CA ILE A 205 2.90 -56.90 -15.21
C ILE A 205 1.62 -57.73 -15.13
N GLY A 206 0.45 -57.09 -15.19
CA GLY A 206 -0.85 -57.77 -15.22
C GLY A 206 -0.98 -58.71 -16.42
N LEU A 207 -0.61 -58.24 -17.62
CA LEU A 207 -0.64 -59.03 -18.85
C LEU A 207 0.38 -60.18 -18.82
N GLU A 208 1.61 -59.94 -18.39
CA GLU A 208 2.64 -60.97 -18.25
C GLU A 208 2.22 -62.05 -17.24
N LYS A 209 1.63 -61.67 -16.11
CA LYS A 209 1.11 -62.62 -15.12
C LYS A 209 -0.01 -63.48 -15.70
N GLN A 210 -0.94 -62.91 -16.47
CA GLN A 210 -2.01 -63.68 -17.11
C GLN A 210 -1.47 -64.62 -18.18
N ARG A 211 -0.53 -64.15 -19.01
CA ARG A 211 0.15 -64.96 -20.02
C ARG A 211 0.87 -66.14 -19.38
N LEU A 212 1.61 -65.90 -18.30
CA LEU A 212 2.31 -66.95 -17.56
C LEU A 212 1.34 -67.98 -16.99
N LYS A 213 0.22 -67.51 -16.41
CA LYS A 213 -0.83 -68.40 -15.89
C LYS A 213 -1.41 -69.30 -16.99
N GLU A 214 -1.65 -68.74 -18.17
CA GLU A 214 -2.19 -69.45 -19.32
C GLU A 214 -1.21 -70.48 -19.87
N GLU A 215 0.06 -70.11 -20.00
CA GLU A 215 1.12 -71.01 -20.46
C GLU A 215 1.30 -72.21 -19.51
N ILE A 216 1.30 -71.96 -18.20
CA ILE A 216 1.33 -73.02 -17.19
C ILE A 216 0.12 -73.95 -17.34
N ARG A 217 -1.08 -73.38 -17.55
CA ARG A 217 -2.30 -74.17 -17.73
C ARG A 217 -2.18 -75.11 -18.94
N VAL A 218 -1.83 -74.57 -20.10
CA VAL A 218 -1.66 -75.36 -21.33
C VAL A 218 -0.61 -76.45 -21.15
N ASN A 219 0.52 -76.13 -20.51
CA ASN A 219 1.58 -77.10 -20.26
C ASN A 219 1.14 -78.24 -19.33
N ILE A 220 0.37 -77.94 -18.28
CA ILE A 220 -0.21 -78.97 -17.40
C ILE A 220 -1.22 -79.83 -18.18
N GLU A 221 -2.11 -79.21 -18.94
CA GLU A 221 -3.13 -79.92 -19.73
C GLU A 221 -2.53 -80.81 -20.81
N THR A 222 -1.40 -80.42 -21.40
CA THR A 222 -0.76 -81.15 -22.51
C THR A 222 0.30 -82.16 -22.06
N LEU A 223 1.03 -81.90 -20.98
CA LEU A 223 2.16 -82.74 -20.54
C LEU A 223 1.89 -83.55 -19.28
N VAL A 224 1.03 -83.06 -18.38
CA VAL A 224 0.81 -83.65 -17.04
C VAL A 224 -0.48 -84.48 -17.02
N PHE A 225 -1.61 -83.90 -17.43
CA PHE A 225 -2.92 -84.59 -17.38
C PHE A 225 -2.97 -85.88 -18.22
N PRO A 226 -2.41 -85.96 -19.44
CA PRO A 226 -2.45 -87.20 -20.21
C PRO A 226 -1.72 -88.36 -19.53
N ILE A 227 -0.64 -88.08 -18.79
CA ILE A 227 0.11 -89.10 -18.03
C ILE A 227 -0.70 -89.53 -16.81
N LEU A 228 -1.32 -88.58 -16.09
CA LEU A 228 -2.17 -88.91 -14.94
C LEU A 228 -3.38 -89.78 -15.32
N GLU A 229 -4.02 -89.51 -16.46
CA GLU A 229 -5.12 -90.34 -16.97
C GLU A 229 -4.67 -91.75 -17.37
N ARG A 230 -3.44 -91.91 -17.90
CA ARG A 230 -2.86 -93.23 -18.20
C ARG A 230 -2.49 -93.99 -16.94
N MET A 231 -1.91 -93.31 -15.94
CA MET A 231 -1.60 -93.90 -14.63
C MET A 231 -2.83 -94.45 -13.91
N LYS A 232 -4.01 -93.86 -14.12
CA LYS A 232 -5.27 -94.32 -13.52
C LYS A 232 -5.79 -95.64 -14.13
N LYS A 233 -5.33 -96.01 -15.33
CA LYS A 233 -5.80 -97.18 -16.08
C LYS A 233 -4.90 -98.42 -15.91
N ASP A 234 -3.59 -98.24 -15.68
CA ASP A 234 -2.62 -99.35 -15.60
C ASP A 234 -2.25 -99.71 -14.15
N GLN A 235 -2.16 -101.03 -13.86
CA GLN A 235 -1.79 -101.57 -12.55
C GLN A 235 -0.29 -101.43 -12.21
N ASP A 236 0.59 -101.27 -13.21
CA ASP A 236 2.02 -101.03 -13.01
C ASP A 236 2.40 -99.61 -13.45
N SER A 237 2.39 -98.70 -12.47
CA SER A 237 2.43 -97.26 -12.70
C SER A 237 3.86 -96.67 -12.72
N THR A 238 4.89 -97.51 -12.57
CA THR A 238 6.26 -97.07 -12.26
C THR A 238 6.90 -96.22 -13.36
N GLU A 239 6.71 -96.60 -14.64
CA GLU A 239 7.27 -95.86 -15.77
C GLU A 239 6.53 -94.54 -16.04
N TYR A 240 5.21 -94.50 -15.85
CA TYR A 240 4.45 -93.24 -15.96
C TYR A 240 4.81 -92.26 -14.83
N VAL A 241 5.10 -92.74 -13.63
CA VAL A 241 5.60 -91.89 -12.51
C VAL A 241 6.96 -91.28 -12.86
N ARG A 242 7.86 -92.05 -13.47
CA ARG A 242 9.15 -91.53 -13.96
C ARG A 242 8.98 -90.46 -15.03
N LEU A 243 8.11 -90.72 -16.01
CA LEU A 243 7.82 -89.76 -17.09
C LEU A 243 7.17 -88.48 -16.56
N LEU A 244 6.22 -88.61 -15.63
CA LEU A 244 5.59 -87.48 -14.94
C LEU A 244 6.62 -86.63 -14.19
N ARG A 245 7.54 -87.27 -13.45
CA ARG A 245 8.63 -86.59 -12.76
C ARG A 245 9.49 -85.80 -13.73
N HIS A 246 9.88 -86.41 -14.85
CA HIS A 246 10.68 -85.73 -15.88
C HIS A 246 9.96 -84.52 -16.46
N HIS A 247 8.67 -84.64 -16.82
CA HIS A 247 7.88 -83.51 -17.33
C HIS A 247 7.71 -82.41 -16.27
N LEU A 248 7.52 -82.76 -15.01
CA LEU A 248 7.43 -81.77 -13.93
C LEU A 248 8.78 -81.10 -13.63
N GLU A 249 9.90 -81.81 -13.74
CA GLU A 249 11.24 -81.22 -13.64
C GLU A 249 11.56 -80.31 -14.82
N TYR A 250 11.13 -80.66 -16.03
CA TYR A 250 11.20 -79.80 -17.21
C TYR A 250 10.35 -78.53 -17.02
N LEU A 251 9.10 -78.68 -16.57
CA LEU A 251 8.19 -77.58 -16.25
C LEU A 251 8.59 -76.81 -14.99
N ALA A 252 9.45 -77.33 -14.13
CA ALA A 252 9.98 -76.57 -13.01
C ALA A 252 11.24 -75.79 -13.40
N SER A 253 12.11 -76.39 -14.24
CA SER A 253 13.38 -75.79 -14.65
C SER A 253 13.21 -74.66 -15.67
N SER A 254 12.24 -74.76 -16.58
CA SER A 254 11.96 -73.68 -17.53
C SER A 254 11.44 -72.38 -16.87
N TYR A 255 10.98 -72.45 -15.61
CA TYR A 255 10.45 -71.28 -14.88
C TYR A 255 11.17 -71.01 -13.53
N GLY A 256 12.08 -71.89 -13.12
CA GLY A 256 12.49 -72.03 -11.72
C GLY A 256 13.87 -71.49 -11.38
N ILE A 257 14.12 -70.18 -11.57
CA ILE A 257 15.17 -69.49 -10.78
C ILE A 257 14.67 -68.20 -10.10
N LYS A 258 13.53 -67.61 -10.48
CA LYS A 258 13.13 -66.29 -9.94
C LYS A 258 11.94 -66.25 -8.97
N ILE A 259 11.29 -67.37 -8.66
CA ILE A 259 10.12 -67.36 -7.75
C ILE A 259 10.52 -67.36 -6.26
N SER A 260 11.80 -67.59 -5.94
CA SER A 260 12.21 -67.81 -4.55
C SER A 260 12.69 -66.57 -3.76
N GLU A 261 12.76 -65.37 -4.35
CA GLU A 261 13.38 -64.22 -3.65
C GLU A 261 12.39 -63.21 -3.03
N GLY A 262 11.08 -63.34 -3.26
CA GLY A 262 10.13 -62.25 -2.95
C GLY A 262 9.14 -62.44 -1.79
N SER A 263 8.99 -63.63 -1.20
CA SER A 263 8.00 -63.82 -0.12
C SER A 263 8.49 -64.82 0.93
N GLN A 264 8.25 -64.50 2.20
CA GLN A 264 8.65 -65.30 3.37
C GLN A 264 8.34 -66.79 3.17
N LYS A 265 9.39 -67.59 2.99
CA LYS A 265 9.30 -68.98 2.53
C LYS A 265 8.60 -69.87 3.57
N LEU A 266 7.39 -70.32 3.24
CA LEU A 266 6.86 -71.57 3.77
C LEU A 266 7.87 -72.70 3.49
N THR A 267 8.05 -73.64 4.42
CA THR A 267 8.91 -74.80 4.17
C THR A 267 8.32 -75.69 3.08
N PRO A 268 9.11 -76.56 2.40
CA PRO A 268 8.57 -77.47 1.39
C PRO A 268 7.37 -78.30 1.89
N LYS A 269 7.43 -78.77 3.14
CA LYS A 269 6.33 -79.50 3.77
C LYS A 269 5.09 -78.64 4.05
N GLU A 270 5.31 -77.38 4.42
CA GLU A 270 4.23 -76.41 4.59
C GLU A 270 3.61 -76.02 3.24
N MET A 271 4.40 -75.91 2.17
CA MET A 271 3.90 -75.66 0.81
C MET A 271 3.06 -76.82 0.27
N GLU A 272 3.53 -78.06 0.47
CA GLU A 272 2.78 -79.27 0.11
C GLU A 272 1.42 -79.31 0.83
N ILE A 273 1.42 -79.09 2.15
CA ILE A 273 0.17 -79.04 2.95
C ILE A 273 -0.70 -77.85 2.54
N CYS A 274 -0.12 -76.69 2.22
CA CYS A 274 -0.83 -75.51 1.72
C CYS A 274 -1.55 -75.82 0.40
N GLY A 275 -0.90 -76.54 -0.52
CA GLY A 275 -1.52 -77.02 -1.77
C GLY A 275 -2.71 -77.95 -1.52
N MET A 276 -2.56 -78.91 -0.60
CA MET A 276 -3.65 -79.82 -0.22
C MET A 276 -4.82 -79.10 0.47
N VAL A 277 -4.53 -78.07 1.29
CA VAL A 277 -5.55 -77.20 1.91
C VAL A 277 -6.29 -76.36 0.85
N LYS A 278 -5.57 -75.85 -0.15
CA LYS A 278 -6.14 -75.10 -1.28
C LYS A 278 -7.06 -75.98 -2.12
N ALA A 279 -6.72 -77.26 -2.26
CA ALA A 279 -7.56 -78.30 -2.87
C ALA A 279 -8.73 -78.78 -1.99
N ALA A 280 -9.01 -78.11 -0.86
CA ALA A 280 -10.11 -78.39 0.06
C ALA A 280 -10.09 -79.76 0.77
N LEU A 281 -8.92 -80.42 0.85
CA LEU A 281 -8.78 -81.68 1.60
C LEU A 281 -8.90 -81.45 3.11
N THR A 282 -9.50 -82.40 3.83
CA THR A 282 -9.64 -82.31 5.30
C THR A 282 -8.33 -82.68 6.00
N ASN A 283 -8.22 -82.37 7.30
CA ASN A 283 -7.03 -82.80 8.08
C ASN A 283 -6.85 -84.33 8.05
N LYS A 284 -7.95 -85.09 7.97
CA LYS A 284 -7.90 -86.56 7.88
C LYS A 284 -7.39 -87.01 6.52
N ASP A 285 -7.88 -86.43 5.43
CA ASP A 285 -7.44 -86.81 4.07
C ASP A 285 -5.96 -86.49 3.85
N ILE A 286 -5.50 -85.32 4.32
CA ILE A 286 -4.09 -84.92 4.25
C ILE A 286 -3.23 -85.86 5.10
N ALA A 287 -3.70 -86.23 6.29
CA ALA A 287 -2.99 -87.16 7.17
C ALA A 287 -2.82 -88.53 6.50
N THR A 288 -3.87 -89.04 5.86
CA THR A 288 -3.83 -90.29 5.09
C THR A 288 -2.88 -90.19 3.90
N LEU A 289 -2.95 -89.12 3.10
CA LEU A 289 -2.10 -88.92 1.92
C LEU A 289 -0.61 -88.78 2.26
N LEU A 290 -0.30 -88.12 3.38
CA LEU A 290 1.07 -87.89 3.82
C LEU A 290 1.60 -88.98 4.77
N ASN A 291 0.77 -89.97 5.12
CA ASN A 291 1.06 -91.00 6.11
C ASN A 291 1.57 -90.43 7.45
N VAL A 292 0.86 -89.42 7.97
CA VAL A 292 1.13 -88.77 9.27
C VAL A 292 -0.14 -88.67 10.12
N SER A 293 -0.04 -88.30 11.39
CA SER A 293 -1.23 -88.07 12.22
C SER A 293 -1.98 -86.79 11.82
N SER A 294 -3.30 -86.76 12.04
CA SER A 294 -4.14 -85.58 11.83
C SER A 294 -3.70 -84.37 12.67
N GLN A 295 -3.13 -84.61 13.85
CA GLN A 295 -2.55 -83.59 14.73
C GLN A 295 -1.31 -82.93 14.09
N THR A 296 -0.47 -83.69 13.40
CA THR A 296 0.70 -83.15 12.68
C THR A 296 0.25 -82.21 11.56
N VAL A 297 -0.82 -82.55 10.83
CA VAL A 297 -1.39 -81.67 9.80
C VAL A 297 -1.95 -80.39 10.40
N GLU A 298 -2.63 -80.48 11.54
CA GLU A 298 -3.16 -79.32 12.26
C GLU A 298 -2.04 -78.37 12.72
N TRP A 299 -0.95 -78.93 13.23
CA TRP A 299 0.26 -78.17 13.60
C TRP A 299 0.84 -77.42 12.40
N HIS A 300 1.00 -78.08 11.25
CA HIS A 300 1.47 -77.44 10.02
C HIS A 300 0.52 -76.34 9.53
N ARG A 301 -0.80 -76.56 9.55
CA ARG A 301 -1.80 -75.53 9.21
C ARG A 301 -1.69 -74.29 10.12
N LYS A 302 -1.45 -74.48 11.42
CA LYS A 302 -1.24 -73.39 12.37
C LYS A 302 0.02 -72.58 12.04
N ARG A 303 1.13 -73.25 11.70
CA ARG A 303 2.37 -72.58 11.25
C ARG A 303 2.20 -71.82 9.94
N ILE A 304 1.50 -72.40 8.97
CA ILE A 304 1.18 -71.73 7.70
C ILE A 304 0.40 -70.44 7.98
N ARG A 305 -0.63 -70.48 8.84
CA ARG A 305 -1.37 -69.28 9.26
C ARG A 305 -0.48 -68.22 9.89
N GLN A 306 0.45 -68.61 10.76
CA GLN A 306 1.39 -67.67 11.38
C GLN A 306 2.27 -67.01 10.34
N LYS A 307 2.85 -67.79 9.42
CA LYS A 307 3.75 -67.28 8.37
C LYS A 307 3.03 -66.43 7.32
N LEU A 308 1.73 -66.64 7.10
CA LEU A 308 0.89 -65.81 6.22
C LEU A 308 0.27 -64.60 6.94
N GLY A 309 0.62 -64.33 8.21
CA GLY A 309 0.07 -63.19 8.96
C GLY A 309 -1.41 -63.32 9.33
N LEU A 310 -1.95 -64.54 9.30
CA LEU A 310 -3.34 -64.88 9.64
C LEU A 310 -3.51 -65.35 11.09
N ALA A 311 -2.43 -65.32 11.88
CA ALA A 311 -2.51 -65.60 13.30
C ALA A 311 -3.53 -64.65 13.94
N ASN A 312 -4.49 -65.21 14.69
CA ASN A 312 -5.55 -64.50 15.40
C ASN A 312 -6.56 -63.72 14.54
N ARG A 313 -6.54 -63.89 13.21
CA ARG A 313 -7.62 -63.43 12.33
C ARG A 313 -8.60 -64.59 12.15
N GLY A 314 -9.91 -64.38 12.40
CA GLY A 314 -10.97 -65.39 12.19
C GLY A 314 -11.16 -65.85 10.73
N ILE A 315 -10.20 -65.56 9.86
CA ILE A 315 -10.17 -65.88 8.44
C ILE A 315 -9.90 -67.37 8.27
N ASN A 316 -10.73 -68.06 7.49
CA ASN A 316 -10.53 -69.47 7.16
C ASN A 316 -9.31 -69.64 6.23
N LEU A 317 -8.37 -70.53 6.60
CA LEU A 317 -7.14 -70.72 5.83
C LEU A 317 -7.41 -71.24 4.40
N SER A 318 -8.39 -72.14 4.21
CA SER A 318 -8.75 -72.69 2.90
C SER A 318 -9.43 -71.65 2.00
N ALA A 319 -10.23 -70.74 2.56
CA ALA A 319 -10.82 -69.64 1.81
C ALA A 319 -9.73 -68.64 1.37
N TYR A 320 -8.87 -68.20 2.29
CA TYR A 320 -7.78 -67.27 2.01
C TYR A 320 -6.81 -67.77 0.93
N LEU A 321 -6.48 -69.07 0.93
CA LEU A 321 -5.57 -69.66 -0.05
C LEU A 321 -6.19 -69.84 -1.45
N ARG A 322 -7.53 -69.88 -1.56
CA ARG A 322 -8.23 -69.93 -2.86
C ARG A 322 -8.27 -68.56 -3.54
N ASP A 323 -8.32 -67.49 -2.76
CA ASP A 323 -8.38 -66.11 -3.25
C ASP A 323 -6.99 -65.52 -3.62
N LEU A 324 -5.91 -66.25 -3.27
CA LEU A 324 -4.51 -65.98 -3.66
C LEU A 324 -4.15 -66.54 -5.03
#